data_AF-A0AAJ1TRF9-F1
#
_entry.id   AF-A0AAJ1TRF9-F1
#
_cell.length_a   1.000
_cell.length_b   1.000
_cell.length_c   1.000
_cell.angle_alpha   90.00
_cell.angle_beta   90.00
_cell.angle_gamma   90.00
#
_symmetry.space_group_name_H-M   'P 1'
#
loop_
_entity.id
_entity.type
_entity.pdbx_description
1 polymer ?
#
loop_
_entity_poly.entity_id
_entity_poly.type
_entity_poly.pdbx_seq_one_letter_code
_entity_poly.pdbx_strand_id
1 'polypeptide(L)'
;MRTSRVLAAALLLISCTAAAAACQCTGCGCKGGPGFRGPNGRCVSYKQLDKVCGSPPTSKCVFERHKQECEHEGAMPDEKGMERYRRSIETITH
;
A
#
# COMPACT_ATOMS: atom_id res chain seq x y z
N MET A 1 -6.83 -52.12 7.63
CA MET A 1 -5.98 -50.98 8.09
C MET A 1 -5.02 -50.55 6.97
N ARG A 2 -5.49 -49.93 5.88
CA ARG A 2 -4.62 -49.43 4.78
C ARG A 2 -5.07 -48.09 4.17
N THR A 3 -6.25 -47.58 4.54
CA THR A 3 -6.83 -46.33 4.02
C THR A 3 -6.34 -45.08 4.74
N SER A 4 -5.65 -45.23 5.88
CA SER A 4 -5.27 -44.12 6.77
C SER A 4 -4.17 -43.20 6.21
N ARG A 5 -3.36 -43.67 5.27
CA ARG A 5 -2.24 -42.88 4.72
C ARG A 5 -2.65 -41.97 3.57
N VAL A 6 -3.73 -42.31 2.86
CA VAL A 6 -4.21 -41.53 1.72
C VAL A 6 -4.95 -40.27 2.18
N LEU A 7 -5.67 -40.37 3.31
CA LEU A 7 -6.38 -39.23 3.92
C LEU A 7 -5.44 -38.16 4.48
N ALA A 8 -4.25 -38.56 4.97
CA ALA A 8 -3.27 -37.63 5.51
C ALA A 8 -2.60 -36.76 4.43
N ALA A 9 -2.47 -37.26 3.19
CA ALA A 9 -1.87 -36.52 2.09
C ALA A 9 -2.81 -35.46 1.48
N ALA A 10 -4.12 -35.64 1.59
CA ALA A 10 -5.12 -34.72 1.03
C ALA A 10 -5.27 -33.42 1.87
N LEU A 11 -4.94 -33.45 3.16
CA LEU A 11 -5.06 -32.31 4.07
C LEU A 11 -3.88 -31.32 3.99
N LEU A 12 -2.81 -31.67 3.29
CA LEU A 12 -1.61 -30.81 3.13
C LEU A 12 -1.68 -29.85 1.93
N LEU A 13 -2.75 -29.89 1.14
CA LEU A 13 -3.02 -28.95 0.03
C LEU A 13 -3.91 -27.78 0.46
N ILE A 14 -3.94 -27.45 1.76
CA ILE A 14 -4.59 -26.22 2.25
C ILE A 14 -3.66 -25.06 1.88
N SER A 15 -3.90 -24.58 0.66
CA SER A 15 -3.29 -23.45 -0.01
C SER A 15 -3.18 -22.23 0.90
N CYS A 16 -1.93 -21.83 1.16
CA CYS A 16 -1.57 -20.54 1.71
C CYS A 16 -1.86 -19.45 0.66
N THR A 17 -3.07 -18.92 0.66
CA THR A 17 -3.38 -17.69 -0.06
C THR A 17 -2.72 -16.54 0.67
N ALA A 18 -1.53 -16.13 0.21
CA ALA A 18 -0.90 -14.89 0.63
C ALA A 18 -1.78 -13.72 0.15
N ALA A 19 -2.63 -13.22 1.04
CA ALA A 19 -3.34 -11.98 0.81
C ALA A 19 -2.30 -10.86 0.78
N ALA A 20 -2.03 -10.30 -0.39
CA ALA A 20 -1.25 -9.08 -0.51
C ALA A 20 -2.02 -7.99 0.24
N ALA A 21 -1.47 -7.52 1.36
CA ALA A 21 -2.01 -6.40 2.12
C ALA A 21 -2.05 -5.18 1.19
N ALA A 22 -3.23 -4.89 0.65
CA ALA A 22 -3.43 -3.75 -0.22
C ALA A 22 -3.57 -2.50 0.65
N CYS A 23 -2.73 -1.48 0.40
CA CYS A 23 -2.88 -0.19 1.08
C CYS A 23 -4.32 0.32 0.95
N GLN A 24 -4.93 0.67 2.08
CA GLN A 24 -6.21 1.36 2.06
C GLN A 24 -5.93 2.84 1.81
N CYS A 25 -6.40 3.31 0.67
CA CYS A 25 -6.18 4.67 0.19
C CYS A 25 -7.55 5.30 -0.03
N THR A 26 -8.07 5.93 1.00
CA THR A 26 -9.38 6.61 0.95
C THR A 26 -9.18 8.10 0.82
N GLY A 27 -10.02 8.76 0.02
CA GLY A 27 -10.00 10.21 -0.18
C GLY A 27 -8.80 10.78 -0.95
N CYS A 28 -8.82 12.10 -1.14
CA CYS A 28 -7.82 12.82 -1.91
C CYS A 28 -6.56 13.06 -1.08
N GLY A 29 -5.39 12.84 -1.69
CA GLY A 29 -4.08 12.99 -1.06
C GLY A 29 -3.42 11.69 -0.63
N CYS A 30 -4.19 10.60 -0.50
CA CYS A 30 -3.69 9.33 0.01
C CYS A 30 -2.57 8.69 -0.85
N LYS A 31 -2.42 9.08 -2.13
CA LYS A 31 -1.31 8.64 -3.01
C LYS A 31 -0.18 9.68 -3.15
N GLY A 32 -0.05 10.60 -2.20
CA GLY A 32 0.94 11.70 -2.27
C GLY A 32 0.53 12.87 -3.17
N GLY A 33 -0.76 13.05 -3.41
CA GLY A 33 -1.30 14.20 -4.16
C GLY A 33 -1.55 15.42 -3.26
N PRO A 34 -2.02 16.55 -3.82
CA PRO A 34 -2.23 17.79 -3.06
C PRO A 34 -3.38 17.72 -2.04
N GLY A 35 -4.18 16.64 -2.03
CA GLY A 35 -5.21 16.42 -1.03
C GLY A 35 -6.56 17.10 -1.29
N PHE A 36 -6.75 17.75 -2.45
CA PHE A 36 -7.97 18.48 -2.77
C PHE A 36 -8.93 17.68 -3.66
N ARG A 37 -10.22 17.69 -3.29
CA ARG A 37 -11.32 17.24 -4.14
C ARG A 37 -11.92 18.44 -4.87
N GLY A 38 -12.01 18.32 -6.19
CA GLY A 38 -12.60 19.32 -7.06
C GLY A 38 -14.13 19.30 -7.03
N PRO A 39 -14.78 20.32 -7.60
CA PRO A 39 -16.23 20.43 -7.66
C PRO A 39 -16.89 19.32 -8.49
N ASN A 40 -16.13 18.65 -9.36
CA ASN A 40 -16.58 17.47 -10.10
C ASN A 40 -16.56 16.16 -9.26
N GLY A 41 -16.25 16.25 -7.96
CA GLY A 41 -16.14 15.10 -7.07
C GLY A 41 -14.88 14.26 -7.23
N ARG A 42 -13.93 14.66 -8.08
CA ARG A 42 -12.67 13.93 -8.32
C ARG A 42 -11.49 14.60 -7.61
N CYS A 43 -10.47 13.82 -7.28
CA CYS A 43 -9.23 14.36 -6.73
C CYS A 43 -8.45 15.16 -7.78
N VAL A 44 -7.93 16.30 -7.35
CA VAL A 44 -7.17 17.24 -8.21
C VAL A 44 -5.69 16.92 -8.10
N SER A 45 -4.97 16.94 -9.23
CA SER A 45 -3.51 16.79 -9.27
C SER A 45 -2.81 18.14 -9.06
N TYR A 46 -1.54 18.13 -8.66
CA TYR A 46 -0.74 19.37 -8.54
C TYR A 46 -0.80 20.24 -9.80
N LYS A 47 -0.71 19.62 -10.98
CA LYS A 47 -0.74 20.33 -12.28
C LYS A 47 -2.06 21.06 -12.54
N GLN A 48 -3.16 20.57 -11.96
CA GLN A 48 -4.50 21.13 -12.19
C GLN A 48 -5.00 21.95 -11.01
N LEU A 49 -4.25 22.04 -9.92
CA LEU A 49 -4.71 22.64 -8.66
C LEU A 49 -5.13 24.10 -8.88
N ASP A 50 -4.26 24.94 -9.40
CA ASP A 50 -4.59 26.36 -9.63
C ASP A 50 -5.69 26.56 -10.68
N LYS A 51 -5.73 25.71 -11.71
CA LYS A 51 -6.73 25.79 -12.77
C LYS A 51 -8.13 25.42 -12.29
N VAL A 52 -8.25 24.38 -11.47
CA VAL A 52 -9.53 23.83 -11.00
C VAL A 52 -9.96 24.51 -9.71
N CYS A 53 -9.04 24.63 -8.75
CA CYS A 53 -9.31 25.09 -7.40
C CYS A 53 -9.06 26.59 -7.20
N GLY A 54 -8.27 27.21 -8.07
CA GLY A 54 -7.83 28.60 -7.91
C GLY A 54 -6.70 28.75 -6.89
N SER A 55 -6.30 30.00 -6.66
CA SER A 55 -5.37 30.38 -5.60
C SER A 55 -6.03 31.44 -4.73
N PRO A 56 -6.39 31.15 -3.47
CA PRO A 56 -6.13 29.90 -2.75
C PRO A 56 -7.02 28.72 -3.20
N PRO A 57 -6.50 27.47 -3.14
CA PRO A 57 -7.22 26.27 -3.61
C PRO A 57 -8.46 25.90 -2.77
N THR A 58 -8.56 26.44 -1.55
CA THR A 58 -9.75 26.29 -0.70
C THR A 58 -10.97 27.07 -1.20
N SER A 59 -10.82 27.91 -2.22
CA SER A 59 -11.93 28.71 -2.76
C SER A 59 -12.95 27.87 -3.53
N LYS A 60 -12.52 26.81 -4.21
CA LYS A 60 -13.40 25.93 -5.02
C LYS A 60 -13.28 24.45 -4.69
N CYS A 61 -12.26 24.05 -3.92
CA CYS A 61 -11.99 22.65 -3.62
C CYS A 61 -11.96 22.40 -2.11
N VAL A 62 -12.31 21.17 -1.74
CA VAL A 62 -12.29 20.70 -0.34
C VAL A 62 -10.99 19.94 -0.10
N PHE A 63 -10.30 20.27 0.99
CA PHE A 63 -9.10 19.55 1.41
C PHE A 63 -9.47 18.38 2.32
N GLU A 64 -9.07 17.16 1.96
CA GLU A 64 -9.55 15.94 2.64
C GLU A 64 -8.55 15.31 3.62
N ARG A 65 -7.31 15.82 3.76
CA ARG A 65 -6.31 15.35 4.76
C ARG A 65 -6.16 13.82 4.88
N HIS A 66 -6.20 13.07 3.78
CA HIS A 66 -5.99 11.63 3.85
C HIS A 66 -4.52 11.26 3.67
N LYS A 67 -4.00 10.47 4.62
CA LYS A 67 -2.72 9.76 4.51
C LYS A 67 -2.98 8.40 3.84
N GLN A 68 -1.97 7.84 3.18
CA GLN A 68 -1.99 6.41 2.86
C GLN A 68 -1.90 5.61 4.16
N GLU A 69 -2.85 4.70 4.38
CA GLU A 69 -2.74 3.67 5.42
C GLU A 69 -2.40 2.37 4.70
N CYS A 70 -1.11 2.15 4.46
CA CYS A 70 -0.64 0.82 4.13
C CYS A 70 -0.34 0.08 5.43
N GLU A 71 -0.91 -1.11 5.55
CA GLU A 71 -0.63 -2.03 6.67
C GLU A 71 0.85 -2.47 6.72
N HIS A 72 1.68 -2.05 5.75
CA HIS A 72 3.13 -2.25 5.73
C HIS A 72 3.96 -0.96 5.92
N GLU A 73 3.36 0.23 6.08
CA GLU A 73 4.11 1.46 6.41
C GLU A 73 4.53 1.42 7.89
N GLY A 74 5.48 0.55 8.21
CA GLY A 74 5.91 0.26 9.57
C GLY A 74 6.23 -1.21 9.85
N ALA A 75 6.18 -2.10 8.85
CA ALA A 75 6.71 -3.45 9.02
C ALA A 75 8.23 -3.35 9.20
N MET A 76 8.71 -3.33 10.45
CA MET A 76 10.12 -3.63 10.70
C MET A 76 10.40 -4.97 10.02
N PRO A 77 11.40 -5.04 9.12
CA PRO A 77 11.75 -6.30 8.49
C PRO A 77 12.03 -7.32 9.58
N ASP A 78 11.48 -8.52 9.43
CA ASP A 78 11.81 -9.62 10.32
C ASP A 78 13.32 -9.93 10.26
N GLU A 79 13.82 -10.75 11.19
CA GLU A 79 15.24 -11.09 11.27
C GLU A 79 15.82 -11.61 9.93
N LYS A 80 15.04 -12.40 9.17
CA LYS A 80 15.47 -12.91 7.86
C LYS A 80 15.47 -11.81 6.80
N GLY A 81 14.55 -10.85 6.91
CA GLY A 81 14.53 -9.63 6.09
C GLY A 81 15.81 -8.80 6.27
N MET A 82 16.24 -8.61 7.52
CA MET A 82 17.49 -7.91 7.85
C MET A 82 18.73 -8.66 7.37
N GLU A 83 18.76 -9.99 7.51
CA GLU A 83 19.91 -10.78 7.04
C GLU A 83 20.05 -10.75 5.50
N ARG A 84 18.94 -10.79 4.77
CA ARG A 84 18.95 -10.65 3.31
C ARG A 84 19.49 -9.27 2.88
N TYR A 85 19.09 -8.21 3.58
CA TYR A 85 19.61 -6.87 3.33
C TYR A 85 21.11 -6.78 3.60
N ARG A 86 21.58 -7.29 4.75
CA ARG A 86 23.01 -7.32 5.09
C ARG A 86 23.85 -8.01 4.01
N ARG A 87 23.44 -9.21 3.58
CA ARG A 87 24.12 -9.97 2.51
C ARG A 87 24.13 -9.21 1.18
N SER A 88 23.07 -8.47 0.88
CA SER A 88 23.00 -7.65 -0.34
C SER A 88 24.01 -6.51 -0.31
N ILE A 89 24.18 -5.84 0.84
CA ILE A 89 25.18 -4.77 1.01
C ILE A 89 26.61 -5.34 0.91
N GLU A 90 26.87 -6.49 1.53
CA GLU A 90 28.18 -7.15 1.46
C GLU A 90 28.59 -7.51 0.02
N THR A 91 27.61 -7.78 -0.84
CA THR A 91 27.84 -8.12 -2.27
C THR A 91 28.13 -6.89 -3.13
N ILE A 92 27.71 -5.69 -2.69
CA ILE A 92 27.91 -4.42 -3.44
C ILE A 92 29.30 -3.82 -3.17
N THR A 93 29.90 -4.13 -2.02
CA THR A 93 31.22 -3.63 -1.61
C THR A 93 32.41 -4.43 -2.16
N HIS A 94 32.21 -5.30 -3.14
CA HIS A 94 33.23 -6.12 -3.79
C HIS A 94 33.30 -5.84 -5.29
#